data_AF-A0AAE9A502-F1
#
_entry.id   AF-A0AAE9A502-F1
#
_cell.length_a   1.000
_cell.length_b   1.000
_cell.length_c   1.000
_cell.angle_alpha   90.00
_cell.angle_beta   90.00
_cell.angle_gamma   90.00
#
_symmetry.space_group_name_H-M   'P 1'
#
loop_
_entity.id
_entity.type
_entity.pdbx_description
1 polymer ?
#
loop_
_entity_poly.entity_id
_entity_poly.type
_entity_poly.pdbx_seq_one_letter_code
_entity_poly.pdbx_strand_id
1 'polypeptide(L)'
;MNQFDPTDFSLAEKRVQIRKIACDFIHRTFLDYEGLIKVVLHQRFPLRQVRDLVEGVPALFAGNAQILEMLSLADQDRRFFAIVFAAEICRKYRVRESLETARAVCDIVHSLHKFGELPSSYKLWKHVAPALIILATEFPSLADSINRLLIRVLTTAKNRMAVKSGMFAGDPKQEEYRLIAEITSFLDRNKNRQTL
;
A
#
# COMPACT_ATOMS: atom_id res chain seq x y z
N MET A 1 9.99 28.07 -23.84
CA MET A 1 11.28 28.13 -23.12
C MET A 1 10.95 28.68 -21.74
N ASN A 2 10.58 27.82 -20.80
CA ASN A 2 10.09 28.23 -19.48
C ASN A 2 11.30 28.56 -18.60
N GLN A 3 11.46 29.83 -18.26
CA GLN A 3 12.43 30.28 -17.25
C GLN A 3 12.05 29.65 -15.90
N PHE A 4 12.93 28.80 -15.38
CA PHE A 4 12.89 28.33 -14.00
C PHE A 4 13.13 29.54 -13.09
N ASP A 5 12.12 29.93 -12.31
CA ASP A 5 12.22 31.03 -11.35
C ASP A 5 13.11 30.59 -10.16
N PRO A 6 14.22 31.29 -9.86
CA PRO A 6 15.12 30.94 -8.76
C PRO A 6 14.43 30.94 -7.38
N THR A 7 13.27 31.59 -7.26
CA THR A 7 12.47 31.64 -6.02
C THR A 7 11.82 30.28 -5.69
N ASP A 8 11.43 29.50 -6.71
CA ASP A 8 10.81 28.18 -6.55
C ASP A 8 11.79 27.13 -6.01
N PHE A 9 13.06 27.22 -6.41
CA PHE A 9 14.14 26.35 -5.93
C PHE A 9 14.38 26.55 -4.42
N SER A 10 14.43 27.82 -3.98
CA SER A 10 14.57 28.22 -2.57
C SER A 10 13.43 27.69 -1.69
N LEU A 11 12.19 27.71 -2.19
CA LEU A 11 11.03 27.19 -1.46
C LEU A 11 11.03 25.66 -1.37
N ALA A 12 11.44 24.97 -2.44
CA ALA A 12 11.56 23.52 -2.45
C ALA A 12 12.62 23.04 -1.44
N GLU A 13 13.78 23.70 -1.40
CA GLU A 13 14.85 23.39 -0.46
C GLU A 13 14.41 23.60 1.00
N LYS A 14 13.74 24.72 1.29
CA LYS A 14 13.16 24.98 2.61
C LYS A 14 12.15 23.90 3.03
N ARG A 15 11.30 23.44 2.11
CA ARG A 15 10.33 22.35 2.40
C ARG A 15 11.03 21.04 2.76
N VAL A 16 12.12 20.72 2.08
CA VAL A 16 12.93 19.52 2.38
C VAL A 16 13.56 19.65 3.77
N GLN A 17 14.13 20.81 4.10
CA GLN A 17 14.71 21.06 5.43
C GLN A 17 13.67 20.96 6.54
N ILE A 18 12.50 21.59 6.38
CA ILE A 18 11.39 21.51 7.34
C ILE A 18 10.95 20.06 7.54
N ARG A 19 10.81 19.30 6.45
CA ARG A 19 10.44 17.88 6.52
C ARG A 19 11.46 17.07 7.30
N LYS A 20 12.76 17.28 7.03
CA LYS A 20 13.83 16.60 7.75
C LYS A 20 13.79 16.88 9.25
N ILE A 21 13.67 18.16 9.63
CA ILE A 21 13.55 18.56 11.05
C ILE A 21 12.33 17.92 11.70
N ALA A 22 11.18 17.91 11.02
CA ALA A 22 9.96 17.28 11.52
C ALA A 22 10.14 15.76 11.70
N CYS A 23 10.72 15.07 10.72
CA CYS A 23 11.00 13.64 10.79
C CYS A 23 11.99 13.30 11.92
N ASP A 24 13.05 14.09 12.09
CA ASP A 24 14.03 13.91 13.16
C ASP A 24 13.38 14.11 14.54
N PHE A 25 12.50 15.10 14.68
CA PHE A 25 11.72 15.32 15.90
C PHE A 25 10.81 14.13 16.18
N ILE A 26 9.96 13.72 15.22
CA ILE A 26 9.05 12.57 15.37
C ILE A 26 9.84 11.31 15.72
N HIS A 27 10.99 11.09 15.08
CA HIS A 27 11.84 9.94 15.35
C HIS A 27 12.29 9.90 16.81
N ARG A 28 12.81 11.01 17.35
CA ARG A 28 13.22 11.10 18.76
C ARG A 28 12.03 10.90 19.70
N THR A 29 10.90 11.55 19.44
CA THR A 29 9.69 11.40 20.26
C THR A 29 9.21 9.95 20.33
N PHE A 30 9.30 9.19 19.23
CA PHE A 30 8.97 7.77 19.24
C PHE A 30 9.96 6.91 20.02
N LEU A 31 11.23 7.30 20.09
CA LEU A 31 12.21 6.63 20.95
C LEU A 31 11.97 6.94 22.43
N ASP A 32 11.57 8.18 22.75
CA ASP A 32 11.29 8.61 24.12
C ASP A 32 9.97 8.03 24.66
N TYR A 33 8.99 7.79 23.78
CA TYR A 33 7.66 7.29 24.13
C TYR A 33 7.22 6.15 23.21
N GLU A 34 7.64 4.92 23.53
CA GLU A 34 7.40 3.72 22.70
C GLU A 34 5.89 3.48 22.40
N GLY A 35 5.01 3.74 23.38
CA GLY A 35 3.56 3.59 23.22
C GLY A 35 2.93 4.55 22.22
N LEU A 36 3.61 5.65 21.86
CA LEU A 36 3.07 6.67 20.96
C LEU A 36 2.93 6.16 19.52
N ILE A 37 3.83 5.27 19.08
CA ILE A 37 3.76 4.66 17.73
C ILE A 37 2.42 3.95 17.56
N LYS A 38 2.01 3.16 18.57
CA LYS A 38 0.73 2.45 18.55
C LYS A 38 -0.42 3.43 18.38
N VAL A 39 -0.47 4.50 19.19
CA VAL A 39 -1.54 5.50 19.13
C VAL A 39 -1.60 6.17 17.75
N VAL A 40 -0.46 6.60 17.21
CA VAL A 40 -0.39 7.28 15.91
C VAL A 40 -0.84 6.35 14.77
N LEU A 41 -0.40 5.09 14.76
CA LEU A 41 -0.83 4.12 13.75
C LEU A 41 -2.33 3.84 13.82
N HIS A 42 -2.89 3.77 15.04
CA HIS A 42 -4.32 3.57 15.25
C HIS A 42 -5.16 4.81 14.89
N GLN A 43 -4.59 6.01 14.95
CA GLN A 43 -5.24 7.23 14.43
C GLN A 43 -5.13 7.33 12.91
N ARG A 44 -4.10 6.69 12.33
CA ARG A 44 -3.76 6.66 10.90
C ARG A 44 -3.30 8.02 10.39
N PHE A 45 -2.31 8.01 9.50
CA PHE A 45 -1.93 9.17 8.71
C PHE A 45 -2.40 9.00 7.25
N PRO A 46 -2.52 10.10 6.48
CA PRO A 46 -2.86 10.03 5.07
C PRO A 46 -1.94 9.08 4.30
N LEU A 47 -2.51 8.20 3.47
CA LEU A 47 -1.73 7.17 2.75
C LEU A 47 -0.57 7.75 1.92
N ARG A 48 -0.77 8.93 1.33
CA ARG A 48 0.25 9.65 0.56
C ARG A 48 1.51 10.02 1.37
N GLN A 49 1.40 10.07 2.69
CA GLN A 49 2.50 10.43 3.59
C GLN A 49 3.20 9.19 4.18
N VAL A 50 2.62 8.00 4.03
CA VAL A 50 3.15 6.76 4.63
C VAL A 50 4.59 6.54 4.22
N ARG A 51 4.86 6.61 2.92
CA ARG A 51 6.20 6.41 2.36
C ARG A 51 7.20 7.41 2.93
N ASP A 52 6.88 8.70 2.89
CA ASP A 52 7.76 9.78 3.37
C ASP A 52 8.07 9.61 4.88
N LEU A 53 7.07 9.22 5.68
CA LEU A 53 7.25 8.97 7.11
C LEU A 53 8.10 7.73 7.37
N VAL A 54 7.85 6.62 6.67
CA VAL A 54 8.67 5.42 6.79
C VAL A 54 10.11 5.71 6.38
N GLU A 55 10.34 6.49 5.32
CA GLU A 55 11.67 6.91 4.87
C GLU A 55 12.37 7.84 5.88
N GLY A 56 11.67 8.85 6.40
CA GLY A 56 12.25 9.86 7.28
C GLY A 56 12.33 9.49 8.77
N VAL A 57 11.54 8.52 9.24
CA VAL A 57 11.41 8.19 10.68
C VAL A 57 11.81 6.73 10.94
N PRO A 58 13.10 6.44 11.24
CA PRO A 58 13.57 5.06 11.42
C PRO A 58 12.88 4.28 12.54
N ALA A 59 12.52 4.95 13.65
CA ALA A 59 11.82 4.33 14.78
C ALA A 59 10.44 3.76 14.39
N LEU A 60 9.85 4.23 13.28
CA LEU A 60 8.56 3.75 12.81
C LEU A 60 8.58 2.25 12.44
N PHE A 61 9.76 1.65 12.25
CA PHE A 61 9.91 0.20 12.11
C PHE A 61 9.34 -0.60 13.30
N ALA A 62 9.39 -0.06 14.53
CA ALA A 62 8.77 -0.71 15.70
C ALA A 62 7.25 -0.89 15.52
N GLY A 63 6.63 -0.07 14.65
CA GLY A 63 5.25 -0.23 14.21
C GLY A 63 4.95 -1.54 13.48
N ASN A 64 5.96 -2.30 13.05
CA ASN A 64 5.78 -3.60 12.39
C ASN A 64 4.97 -4.59 13.25
N ALA A 65 5.19 -4.57 14.57
CA ALA A 65 4.43 -5.39 15.52
C ALA A 65 2.94 -5.04 15.58
N GLN A 66 2.57 -3.80 15.23
CA GLN A 66 1.18 -3.31 15.27
C GLN A 66 0.39 -3.70 14.02
N ILE A 67 1.05 -4.13 12.95
CA ILE A 67 0.38 -4.45 11.68
C ILE A 67 -0.62 -5.58 11.86
N LEU A 68 -0.22 -6.68 12.51
CA LEU A 68 -1.11 -7.83 12.74
C LEU A 68 -2.29 -7.47 13.64
N GLU A 69 -2.05 -6.66 14.67
CA GLU A 69 -3.10 -6.14 15.54
C GLU A 69 -4.13 -5.36 14.71
N MET A 70 -3.68 -4.38 13.92
CA MET A 70 -4.57 -3.58 13.07
C MET A 70 -5.34 -4.43 12.03
N LEU A 71 -4.73 -5.49 11.50
CA LEU A 71 -5.38 -6.38 10.54
C LEU A 71 -6.48 -7.24 11.18
N SER A 72 -6.37 -7.55 12.48
CA SER A 72 -7.36 -8.34 13.21
C SER A 72 -8.63 -7.55 13.58
N LEU A 73 -8.55 -6.21 13.64
CA LEU A 73 -9.68 -5.33 13.93
C LEU A 73 -10.78 -5.46 12.88
N ALA A 74 -12.06 -5.32 13.25
CA ALA A 74 -13.19 -5.37 12.30
C ALA A 74 -13.28 -4.14 11.36
N ASP A 75 -12.53 -3.08 11.66
CA ASP A 75 -12.52 -1.82 10.92
C ASP A 75 -11.75 -1.97 9.59
N GLN A 76 -12.47 -1.87 8.47
CA GLN A 76 -11.90 -2.04 7.14
C GLN A 76 -10.85 -0.99 6.80
N ASP A 77 -11.05 0.27 7.22
CA ASP A 77 -10.11 1.32 6.88
C ASP A 77 -8.79 1.15 7.64
N ARG A 78 -8.84 0.58 8.85
CA ARG A 78 -7.63 0.22 9.62
C ARG A 78 -6.90 -0.95 8.98
N ARG A 79 -7.61 -2.02 8.60
CA ARG A 79 -7.01 -3.15 7.86
C ARG A 79 -6.34 -2.66 6.60
N PHE A 80 -7.03 -1.79 5.87
CA PHE A 80 -6.55 -1.21 4.63
C PHE A 80 -5.29 -0.35 4.83
N PHE A 81 -5.30 0.54 5.83
CA PHE A 81 -4.11 1.29 6.23
C PHE A 81 -2.95 0.36 6.59
N ALA A 82 -3.21 -0.70 7.36
CA ALA A 82 -2.20 -1.68 7.78
C ALA A 82 -1.54 -2.39 6.59
N ILE A 83 -2.31 -2.75 5.55
CA ILE A 83 -1.76 -3.35 4.32
C ILE A 83 -0.78 -2.40 3.63
N VAL A 84 -1.17 -1.13 3.45
CA VAL A 84 -0.33 -0.12 2.79
C VAL A 84 0.92 0.18 3.64
N PHE A 85 0.75 0.33 4.95
CA PHE A 85 1.85 0.54 5.88
C PHE A 85 2.83 -0.64 5.88
N ALA A 86 2.33 -1.88 5.89
CA ALA A 86 3.15 -3.08 5.81
C ALA A 86 4.01 -3.10 4.54
N ALA A 87 3.43 -2.76 3.39
CA ALA A 87 4.17 -2.68 2.13
C ALA A 87 5.33 -1.69 2.19
N GLU A 88 5.11 -0.49 2.75
CA GLU A 88 6.17 0.51 2.89
C GLU A 88 7.25 0.11 3.90
N ILE A 89 6.87 -0.55 5.01
CA ILE A 89 7.83 -1.13 5.96
C ILE A 89 8.68 -2.20 5.27
N CYS A 90 8.06 -3.14 4.55
CA CYS A 90 8.76 -4.22 3.85
C CYS A 90 9.68 -3.70 2.74
N ARG A 91 9.30 -2.60 2.07
CA ARG A 91 10.12 -1.92 1.06
C ARG A 91 11.39 -1.31 1.67
N LYS A 92 11.28 -0.71 2.85
CA LYS A 92 12.43 -0.06 3.50
C LYS A 92 13.29 -1.06 4.27
N TYR A 93 12.67 -2.04 4.92
CA TYR A 93 13.32 -2.99 5.80
C TYR A 93 13.11 -4.40 5.26
N ARG A 94 14.16 -4.98 4.66
CA ARG A 94 14.15 -6.34 4.11
C ARG A 94 14.70 -7.34 5.11
N VAL A 95 14.03 -7.48 6.24
CA VAL A 95 14.43 -8.35 7.35
C VAL A 95 13.45 -9.51 7.53
N ARG A 96 13.82 -10.49 8.37
CA ARG A 96 12.99 -11.68 8.58
C ARG A 96 11.63 -11.33 9.17
N GLU A 97 11.60 -10.43 10.15
CA GLU A 97 10.38 -9.99 10.82
C GLU A 97 9.39 -9.37 9.82
N SER A 98 9.88 -8.53 8.90
CA SER A 98 9.05 -7.95 7.84
C SER A 98 8.53 -8.99 6.84
N LEU A 99 9.30 -10.05 6.54
CA LEU A 99 8.83 -11.14 5.69
C LEU A 99 7.70 -11.94 6.36
N GLU A 100 7.83 -12.21 7.66
CA GLU A 100 6.78 -12.88 8.44
C GLU A 100 5.49 -12.03 8.47
N THR A 101 5.63 -10.71 8.65
CA THR A 101 4.51 -9.78 8.52
C THR A 101 3.92 -9.77 7.10
N ALA A 102 4.74 -9.75 6.06
CA ALA A 102 4.26 -9.77 4.67
C ALA A 102 3.48 -11.04 4.33
N ARG A 103 3.91 -12.21 4.83
CA ARG A 103 3.18 -13.49 4.71
C ARG A 103 1.80 -13.38 5.34
N ALA A 104 1.73 -12.94 6.59
CA ALA A 104 0.47 -12.80 7.31
C ALA A 104 -0.48 -11.79 6.63
N VAL A 105 0.06 -10.67 6.12
CA VAL A 105 -0.71 -9.71 5.31
C VAL A 105 -1.31 -10.41 4.09
N CYS A 106 -0.52 -11.20 3.35
CA CYS A 106 -1.03 -11.93 2.18
C CYS A 106 -2.14 -12.90 2.55
N ASP A 107 -1.97 -13.69 3.61
CA ASP A 107 -2.96 -14.69 4.05
C ASP A 107 -4.27 -14.04 4.49
N ILE A 108 -4.19 -12.91 5.21
CA ILE A 108 -5.36 -12.14 5.64
C ILE A 108 -6.05 -11.53 4.41
N VAL A 109 -5.34 -10.89 3.49
CA VAL A 109 -5.95 -10.32 2.27
C VAL A 109 -6.61 -11.41 1.42
N HIS A 110 -5.98 -12.58 1.30
CA HIS A 110 -6.57 -13.75 0.63
C HIS A 110 -7.89 -14.16 1.27
N SER A 111 -7.92 -14.23 2.59
CA SER A 111 -9.09 -14.60 3.39
C SER A 111 -10.19 -13.56 3.27
N LEU A 112 -9.88 -12.28 3.48
CA LEU A 112 -10.83 -11.17 3.38
C LEU A 112 -11.48 -11.12 1.99
N HIS A 113 -10.69 -11.32 0.92
CA HIS A 113 -11.25 -11.39 -0.43
C HIS A 113 -12.13 -12.63 -0.63
N LYS A 114 -11.73 -13.79 -0.11
CA LYS A 114 -12.49 -15.05 -0.23
C LYS A 114 -13.86 -14.97 0.45
N PHE A 115 -13.94 -14.36 1.63
CA PHE A 115 -15.18 -14.20 2.39
C PHE A 115 -16.00 -12.96 1.99
N GLY A 116 -15.57 -12.22 0.97
CA GLY A 116 -16.28 -11.02 0.51
C GLY A 116 -16.16 -9.81 1.44
N GLU A 117 -15.38 -9.91 2.51
CA GLU A 117 -15.07 -8.80 3.41
C GLU A 117 -14.19 -7.74 2.74
N LEU A 118 -13.44 -8.09 1.69
CA LEU A 118 -12.74 -7.13 0.85
C LEU A 118 -13.53 -6.87 -0.44
N PRO A 119 -14.32 -5.79 -0.53
CA PRO A 119 -15.09 -5.50 -1.73
C PRO A 119 -14.13 -5.35 -2.92
N SER A 120 -14.50 -5.90 -4.08
CA SER A 120 -13.79 -5.70 -5.35
C SER A 120 -14.04 -4.29 -5.92
N SER A 121 -14.04 -3.26 -5.06
CA SER A 121 -14.21 -1.87 -5.45
C SER A 121 -12.87 -1.26 -5.84
N TYR A 122 -12.89 -0.36 -6.81
CA TYR A 122 -11.67 0.31 -7.27
C TYR A 122 -11.06 1.19 -6.18
N LYS A 123 -11.91 1.84 -5.38
CA LYS A 123 -11.47 2.73 -4.29
C LYS A 123 -10.49 2.06 -3.32
N LEU A 124 -10.68 0.77 -3.06
CA LEU A 124 -9.82 -0.01 -2.18
C LEU A 124 -8.63 -0.59 -2.95
N TRP A 125 -8.90 -1.25 -4.08
CA TRP A 125 -7.88 -2.00 -4.79
C TRP A 125 -6.84 -1.13 -5.51
N LYS A 126 -7.14 0.13 -5.86
CA LYS A 126 -6.16 1.11 -6.36
C LYS A 126 -5.00 1.41 -5.40
N HIS A 127 -5.10 0.93 -4.17
CA HIS A 127 -4.11 1.10 -3.13
C HIS A 127 -3.61 -0.25 -2.59
N VAL A 128 -4.50 -1.25 -2.44
CA VAL A 128 -4.09 -2.61 -2.05
C VAL A 128 -3.26 -3.30 -3.14
N ALA A 129 -3.62 -3.17 -4.42
CA ALA A 129 -2.86 -3.81 -5.49
C ALA A 129 -1.40 -3.29 -5.56
N PRO A 130 -1.14 -1.97 -5.55
CA PRO A 130 0.23 -1.44 -5.43
C PRO A 130 0.98 -1.96 -4.19
N ALA A 131 0.32 -2.02 -3.03
CA ALA A 131 0.93 -2.52 -1.80
C ALA A 131 1.35 -4.00 -1.93
N LEU A 132 0.48 -4.85 -2.47
CA LEU A 132 0.81 -6.26 -2.73
C LEU A 132 1.93 -6.41 -3.75
N ILE A 133 2.01 -5.55 -4.76
CA ILE A 133 3.09 -5.58 -5.76
C ILE A 133 4.43 -5.22 -5.13
N ILE A 134 4.44 -4.24 -4.22
CA ILE A 134 5.64 -3.95 -3.41
C ILE A 134 6.05 -5.21 -2.66
N LEU A 135 5.15 -5.87 -1.93
CA LEU A 135 5.47 -7.11 -1.22
C LEU A 135 6.03 -8.21 -2.15
N ALA A 136 5.44 -8.40 -3.33
CA ALA A 136 5.92 -9.37 -4.32
C ALA A 136 7.32 -9.03 -4.87
N THR A 137 7.63 -7.74 -5.02
CA THR A 137 8.93 -7.26 -5.52
C THR A 137 10.02 -7.40 -4.47
N GLU A 138 9.69 -7.06 -3.23
CA GLU A 138 10.63 -7.08 -2.10
C GLU A 138 10.86 -8.51 -1.58
N PHE A 139 9.84 -9.36 -1.67
CA PHE A 139 9.89 -10.77 -1.27
C PHE A 139 9.41 -11.69 -2.40
N PRO A 140 10.31 -12.10 -3.32
CA PRO A 140 9.95 -12.94 -4.47
C PRO A 140 9.27 -14.25 -4.11
N SER A 141 9.55 -14.82 -2.93
CA SER A 141 8.87 -16.02 -2.41
C SER A 141 7.34 -15.87 -2.27
N LEU A 142 6.81 -14.65 -2.22
CA LEU A 142 5.39 -14.35 -2.14
C LEU A 142 4.75 -14.06 -3.50
N ALA A 143 5.56 -13.83 -4.54
CA ALA A 143 5.11 -13.29 -5.81
C ALA A 143 4.02 -14.16 -6.47
N ASP A 144 4.18 -15.47 -6.49
CA ASP A 144 3.20 -16.38 -7.11
C ASP A 144 1.85 -16.37 -6.38
N SER A 145 1.86 -16.30 -5.05
CA SER A 145 0.64 -16.23 -4.25
C SER A 145 -0.10 -14.91 -4.52
N ILE A 146 0.64 -13.81 -4.57
CA ILE A 146 0.12 -12.47 -4.83
C ILE A 146 -0.41 -12.37 -6.27
N ASN A 147 0.32 -12.90 -7.26
CA ASN A 147 -0.12 -12.92 -8.66
C ASN A 147 -1.44 -13.68 -8.81
N ARG A 148 -1.58 -14.84 -8.17
CA ARG A 148 -2.83 -15.61 -8.15
C ARG A 148 -3.99 -14.83 -7.53
N LEU A 149 -3.75 -14.11 -6.44
CA LEU A 149 -4.75 -13.23 -5.82
C LEU A 149 -5.20 -12.13 -6.78
N LEU A 150 -4.25 -11.41 -7.40
CA LEU A 150 -4.54 -10.32 -8.33
C LEU A 150 -5.31 -10.80 -9.55
N ILE A 151 -4.99 -11.99 -10.10
CA ILE A 151 -5.74 -12.62 -11.19
C ILE A 151 -7.18 -12.95 -10.76
N ARG A 152 -7.37 -13.45 -9.54
CA ARG A 152 -8.72 -13.73 -9.00
C ARG A 152 -9.54 -12.45 -8.90
N VAL A 153 -8.97 -11.39 -8.35
CA VAL A 153 -9.61 -10.06 -8.24
C VAL A 153 -9.98 -9.51 -9.61
N LEU A 154 -9.05 -9.59 -10.57
CA LEU A 154 -9.25 -9.19 -11.96
C LEU A 154 -10.42 -9.95 -12.59
N THR A 155 -10.48 -11.26 -12.39
CA THR A 155 -11.55 -12.13 -12.92
C THR A 155 -12.90 -11.77 -12.31
N THR A 156 -12.96 -11.55 -10.99
CA THR A 156 -14.18 -11.10 -10.31
C THR A 156 -14.65 -9.74 -10.83
N ALA A 157 -13.73 -8.78 -11.05
CA ALA A 157 -14.06 -7.47 -11.60
C ALA A 157 -14.64 -7.59 -13.04
N LYS A 158 -14.00 -8.40 -13.90
CA LYS A 158 -14.49 -8.70 -15.26
C LYS A 158 -15.88 -9.32 -15.24
N ASN A 159 -16.12 -10.29 -14.37
CA ASN A 159 -17.42 -10.94 -14.23
C ASN A 159 -18.50 -9.96 -13.78
N ARG A 160 -18.19 -9.07 -12.81
CA ARG A 160 -19.12 -8.02 -12.38
C ARG A 160 -19.48 -7.06 -13.51
N MET A 161 -18.52 -6.68 -14.35
CA MET A 161 -18.79 -5.86 -15.54
C MET A 161 -19.71 -6.57 -16.53
N ALA A 162 -19.45 -7.85 -16.82
CA ALA A 162 -20.28 -8.64 -17.73
C ALA A 162 -21.73 -8.79 -17.22
N VAL A 163 -21.92 -8.88 -15.89
CA VAL A 163 -23.27 -8.90 -15.28
C VAL A 163 -23.93 -7.52 -15.33
N LYS A 164 -23.17 -6.43 -15.20
CA LYS A 164 -23.66 -5.03 -15.29
C LYS A 164 -24.01 -4.58 -16.73
N SER A 165 -24.36 -5.50 -17.63
CA SER A 165 -24.69 -5.26 -19.04
C SER A 165 -25.98 -4.44 -19.32
N GLY A 166 -26.35 -3.52 -18.41
CA GLY A 166 -27.38 -2.50 -18.61
C GLY A 166 -26.78 -1.08 -18.54
N MET A 167 -26.97 -0.31 -19.63
CA MET A 167 -26.69 1.12 -19.82
C MET A 167 -25.28 1.70 -19.56
N PHE A 168 -24.38 1.04 -18.81
CA PHE A 168 -23.07 1.63 -18.44
C PHE A 168 -21.85 0.72 -18.64
N ALA A 169 -21.99 -0.45 -19.28
CA ALA A 169 -20.93 -1.46 -19.42
C ALA A 169 -19.65 -1.00 -20.17
N GLY A 170 -19.68 0.19 -20.77
CA GLY A 170 -18.55 0.79 -21.50
C GLY A 170 -18.07 2.15 -20.97
N ASP A 171 -18.57 2.65 -19.83
CA ASP A 171 -18.11 3.94 -19.31
C ASP A 171 -16.72 3.80 -18.64
N PRO A 172 -15.65 4.43 -19.16
CA PRO A 172 -14.30 4.40 -18.57
C PRO A 172 -14.24 5.07 -17.17
N LYS A 173 -15.32 5.70 -16.72
CA LYS A 173 -15.47 6.19 -15.34
C LYS A 173 -15.89 5.08 -14.37
N GLN A 174 -16.28 3.90 -14.84
CA GLN A 174 -16.56 2.76 -13.95
C GLN A 174 -15.32 2.33 -13.19
N GLU A 175 -15.53 2.08 -11.90
CA GLU A 175 -14.52 1.60 -10.97
C GLU A 175 -13.87 0.30 -11.47
N GLU A 176 -14.68 -0.64 -11.97
CA GLU A 176 -14.21 -1.94 -12.43
C GLU A 176 -13.25 -1.87 -13.62
N TYR A 177 -13.49 -0.95 -14.58
CA TYR A 177 -12.61 -0.78 -15.74
C TYR A 177 -11.21 -0.29 -15.32
N ARG A 178 -11.16 0.68 -14.40
CA ARG A 178 -9.91 1.23 -13.88
C ARG A 178 -9.14 0.18 -13.08
N LEU A 179 -9.85 -0.61 -12.27
CA LEU A 179 -9.27 -1.71 -11.51
C LEU A 179 -8.63 -2.76 -12.43
N ILE A 180 -9.34 -3.15 -13.50
CA ILE A 180 -8.85 -4.10 -14.50
C ILE A 180 -7.60 -3.55 -15.19
N ALA A 181 -7.64 -2.32 -15.70
CA ALA A 181 -6.52 -1.71 -16.40
C ALA A 181 -5.27 -1.62 -15.50
N GLU A 182 -5.46 -1.23 -14.23
CA GLU A 182 -4.40 -1.12 -13.25
C GLU A 182 -3.75 -2.48 -12.95
N ILE A 183 -4.54 -3.50 -12.58
CA ILE A 183 -4.02 -4.84 -12.28
C ILE A 183 -3.35 -5.48 -13.52
N THR A 184 -3.96 -5.35 -14.71
CA THR A 184 -3.40 -5.92 -15.95
C THR A 184 -2.07 -5.26 -16.30
N SER A 185 -1.98 -3.92 -16.27
CA SER A 185 -0.72 -3.21 -16.51
C SER A 185 0.39 -3.67 -15.56
N PHE A 186 0.04 -4.04 -14.32
CA PHE A 186 1.02 -4.52 -13.35
C PHE A 186 1.47 -5.95 -13.62
N LEU A 187 0.53 -6.86 -13.89
CA LEU A 187 0.86 -8.26 -14.21
C LEU A 187 1.76 -8.36 -15.45
N ASP A 188 1.52 -7.54 -16.47
CA ASP A 188 2.32 -7.52 -17.69
C ASP A 188 3.76 -7.02 -17.43
N ARG A 189 3.91 -5.96 -16.62
CA ARG A 189 5.24 -5.48 -16.19
C ARG A 189 6.01 -6.54 -15.40
N ASN A 190 5.32 -7.34 -14.58
CA ASN A 190 5.96 -8.35 -13.76
C ASN A 190 6.41 -9.57 -14.59
N LYS A 191 5.60 -10.00 -15.56
CA LYS A 191 5.98 -11.04 -16.53
C LYS A 191 7.27 -10.67 -17.28
N ASN A 192 7.36 -9.43 -17.73
CA ASN A 192 8.54 -8.95 -18.47
C ASN A 192 9.82 -8.90 -17.62
N ARG A 193 9.71 -8.83 -16.29
CA ARG A 193 10.85 -8.89 -15.36
C ARG A 193 11.32 -10.31 -15.06
N GLN A 194 10.49 -11.33 -15.25
CA GLN A 194 10.86 -12.74 -15.06
C GLN A 194 11.51 -13.36 -16.31
N THR A 195 11.44 -12.68 -17.46
CA THR A 195 12.01 -13.11 -18.75
C THR A 195 13.36 -12.48 -19.09
N LEU A 196 13.93 -11.68 -18.18
CA LEU A 196 15.27 -11.09 -18.26
C LEU A 196 16.15 -11.72 -17.18
#